data_AF-A0A017SQ88-F1
#
_entry.id   AF-A0A017SQ88-F1
#
_cell.length_a   1.000
_cell.length_b   1.000
_cell.length_c   1.000
_cell.angle_alpha   90.00
_cell.angle_beta   90.00
_cell.angle_gamma   90.00
#
_symmetry.space_group_name_H-M   'P 1'
#
loop_
_entity.id
_entity.type
_entity.pdbx_description
1 polymer ?
#
loop_
_entity_poly.entity_id
_entity_poly.type
_entity_poly.pdbx_seq_one_letter_code
_entity_poly.pdbx_strand_id
1 'polypeptide(L)'
;MAPDQKLPWVRLPEPYKTSYALQVLSVEHGLRTFQLRRAARVDDGIPPPVSLDHASLKFTDLAQPDSSIPPLGNNSAWARAQRSPITKLSWDSADAPSVGQIWNIVYALLILYTDFEIFRVVLSGEGKELLAQELQAVGLATEHPSPSAPPGQPVPESTDHVGQLVVFRSMFWQGAGSPFGTRPAWVVGSETGKPLRKSAVAYPAFPVQHTLTTRFPDVRVHAVHPIRPAKPAQGSRIYSRYIPHLDEFFSIWVLDYTNEEHLKLFNKWQNDPRVAQGWNETGTLDQHREYLRKIHEDPHQMAVLAKFNDTFFSYHEIYWAKEDHLGANYNADDYDRGRHSLVGDQRFRGQHRVMVWWCSIMHYMFLDEPRTKYIVGEPKFTNLAPLAYDHATGFNIEKLVDLPHKRSALVKCPREKFFHISPFRFDGSDHLERNPFRAFKL
;
A
#
# COMPACT_ATOMS: atom_id res chain seq x y z
N MET A 1 -14.14 15.22 -13.79
CA MET A 1 -13.79 14.40 -14.97
C MET A 1 -14.77 14.72 -16.08
N ALA A 2 -14.33 14.71 -17.34
CA ALA A 2 -15.23 14.92 -18.48
C ALA A 2 -16.24 13.75 -18.62
N PRO A 3 -17.45 13.97 -19.17
CA PRO A 3 -18.49 12.94 -19.31
C PRO A 3 -18.05 11.67 -20.07
N ASP A 4 -17.04 11.77 -20.93
CA ASP A 4 -16.58 10.70 -21.83
C ASP A 4 -15.42 9.84 -21.30
N GLN A 5 -14.98 10.07 -20.04
CA GLN A 5 -13.87 9.30 -19.48
C GLN A 5 -14.34 7.90 -19.06
N LYS A 6 -13.77 6.86 -19.70
CA LYS A 6 -13.99 5.45 -19.33
C LYS A 6 -13.71 5.24 -17.85
N LEU A 7 -14.72 4.78 -17.10
CA LEU A 7 -14.59 4.50 -15.67
C LEU A 7 -13.66 3.29 -15.45
N PRO A 8 -12.76 3.34 -14.44
CA PRO A 8 -11.88 2.23 -14.13
C PRO A 8 -12.66 1.05 -13.55
N TRP A 9 -12.15 -0.16 -13.79
CA TRP A 9 -12.58 -1.34 -13.06
C TRP A 9 -12.13 -1.27 -11.60
N VAL A 10 -12.99 -1.70 -10.69
CA VAL A 10 -12.60 -2.04 -9.31
C VAL A 10 -12.31 -3.53 -9.30
N ARG A 11 -11.05 -3.93 -9.10
CA ARG A 11 -10.68 -5.36 -9.05
C ARG A 11 -10.01 -5.71 -7.73
N LEU A 12 -10.47 -6.80 -7.13
CA LEU A 12 -9.87 -7.33 -5.91
C LEU A 12 -8.46 -7.86 -6.21
N PRO A 13 -7.53 -7.79 -5.24
CA PRO A 13 -6.20 -8.38 -5.40
C PRO A 13 -6.29 -9.88 -5.65
N GLU A 14 -5.25 -10.45 -6.24
CA GLU A 14 -5.18 -11.90 -6.39
C GLU A 14 -5.08 -12.58 -5.00
N PRO A 15 -5.62 -13.79 -4.78
CA PRO A 15 -6.11 -14.73 -5.79
C PRO A 15 -7.53 -14.43 -6.27
N TYR A 16 -8.21 -13.40 -5.73
CA TYR A 16 -9.63 -13.23 -5.98
C TYR A 16 -9.95 -12.71 -7.36
N LYS A 17 -9.21 -11.68 -7.83
CA LYS A 17 -9.33 -11.00 -9.14
C LYS A 17 -10.74 -10.49 -9.51
N THR A 18 -11.72 -10.68 -8.63
CA THR A 18 -13.13 -10.36 -8.86
C THR A 18 -13.26 -8.89 -9.27
N SER A 19 -13.93 -8.69 -10.40
CA SER A 19 -14.08 -7.39 -11.03
C SER A 19 -15.47 -6.81 -10.77
N TYR A 20 -15.53 -5.52 -10.49
CA TYR A 20 -16.75 -4.74 -10.34
C TYR A 20 -16.72 -3.54 -11.29
N ALA A 21 -17.81 -3.37 -12.03
CA ALA A 21 -18.07 -2.19 -12.85
C ALA A 21 -18.69 -1.09 -12.00
N LEU A 22 -18.18 0.13 -12.18
CA LEU A 22 -18.86 1.35 -11.76
C LEU A 22 -19.97 1.68 -12.77
N GLN A 23 -21.20 1.30 -12.46
CA GLN A 23 -22.35 1.61 -13.31
C GLN A 23 -22.93 2.97 -12.94
N VAL A 24 -23.07 3.87 -13.91
CA VAL A 24 -23.81 5.14 -13.74
C VAL A 24 -25.30 4.83 -13.83
N LEU A 25 -26.06 5.14 -12.77
CA LEU A 25 -27.51 4.95 -12.71
C LEU A 25 -28.27 6.21 -13.12
N SER A 26 -27.82 7.38 -12.67
CA SER A 26 -28.39 8.68 -13.01
C SER A 26 -27.33 9.78 -12.97
N VAL A 27 -27.64 10.91 -13.60
CA VAL A 27 -26.86 12.15 -13.49
C VAL A 27 -27.84 13.28 -13.21
N GLU A 28 -27.73 13.88 -12.03
CA GLU A 28 -28.61 14.94 -11.55
C GLU A 28 -27.76 16.16 -11.21
N HIS A 29 -28.03 17.31 -11.83
CA HIS A 29 -27.25 18.54 -11.65
C HIS A 29 -25.73 18.35 -11.84
N GLY A 30 -25.33 17.44 -12.73
CA GLY A 30 -23.92 17.10 -12.98
C GLY A 30 -23.30 16.13 -11.97
N LEU A 31 -24.02 15.73 -10.92
CA LEU A 31 -23.59 14.72 -9.96
C LEU A 31 -24.07 13.34 -10.42
N ARG A 32 -23.13 12.39 -10.54
CA ARG A 32 -23.44 11.00 -10.93
C ARG A 32 -23.88 10.19 -9.72
N THR A 33 -24.84 9.31 -9.90
CA THR A 33 -25.14 8.24 -8.94
C THR A 33 -24.64 6.93 -9.50
N PHE A 34 -23.87 6.20 -8.71
CA PHE A 34 -23.24 4.95 -9.08
C PHE A 34 -23.84 3.75 -8.36
N GLN A 35 -23.57 2.59 -8.93
CA GLN A 35 -23.66 1.32 -8.26
C GLN A 35 -22.49 0.43 -8.67
N LEU A 36 -21.91 -0.29 -7.70
CA LEU A 36 -20.93 -1.33 -8.00
C LEU A 36 -21.66 -2.61 -8.39
N ARG A 37 -21.45 -3.03 -9.64
CA ARG A 37 -21.98 -4.30 -10.16
C ARG A 37 -20.84 -5.27 -10.37
N ARG A 38 -20.93 -6.44 -9.75
CA ARG A 38 -20.01 -7.54 -10.03
C ARG A 38 -20.10 -7.89 -11.52
N ALA A 39 -18.96 -7.88 -12.20
CA ALA A 39 -18.87 -8.32 -13.58
C ALA A 39 -19.08 -9.83 -13.67
N ALA A 40 -19.57 -10.30 -14.83
CA ALA A 40 -19.48 -11.72 -15.14
C ALA A 40 -18.02 -12.18 -15.01
N ARG A 41 -17.80 -13.36 -14.43
CA ARG A 41 -16.44 -13.87 -14.20
C ARG A 41 -15.79 -14.17 -15.55
N VAL A 42 -14.76 -13.40 -15.89
CA VAL A 42 -13.98 -13.58 -17.13
C VAL A 42 -12.56 -14.07 -16.84
N ASP A 43 -12.16 -14.13 -15.56
CA ASP A 43 -10.83 -14.49 -15.13
C ASP A 43 -10.79 -15.79 -14.29
N ASP A 44 -9.57 -16.26 -14.06
CA ASP A 44 -9.18 -17.44 -13.30
C ASP A 44 -9.17 -17.22 -11.77
N GLY A 45 -9.56 -16.05 -11.27
CA GLY A 45 -9.50 -15.73 -9.84
C GLY A 45 -10.58 -16.45 -9.02
N ILE A 46 -10.34 -16.72 -7.74
CA ILE A 46 -11.30 -17.41 -6.86
C ILE A 46 -12.35 -16.44 -6.26
N PRO A 47 -13.54 -16.90 -5.85
CA PRO A 47 -14.50 -16.03 -5.17
C PRO A 47 -13.93 -15.47 -3.85
N PRO A 48 -14.21 -14.20 -3.51
CA PRO A 48 -13.91 -13.67 -2.18
C PRO A 48 -14.68 -14.45 -1.10
N PRO A 49 -14.18 -14.45 0.16
CA PRO A 49 -14.81 -15.20 1.25
C PRO A 49 -16.24 -14.72 1.56
N VAL A 50 -16.54 -13.46 1.21
CA VAL A 50 -17.87 -12.84 1.33
C VAL A 50 -18.16 -12.04 0.05
N SER A 51 -19.45 -11.85 -0.28
CA SER A 51 -19.83 -10.94 -1.37
C SER A 51 -19.51 -9.50 -1.00
N LEU A 52 -18.97 -8.74 -1.97
CA LEU A 52 -18.61 -7.32 -1.82
C LEU A 52 -19.43 -6.43 -2.77
N ASP A 53 -20.57 -6.93 -3.22
CA ASP A 53 -21.59 -6.21 -3.97
C ASP A 53 -22.94 -6.30 -3.25
N HIS A 54 -23.76 -5.27 -3.41
CA HIS A 54 -25.08 -5.20 -2.78
C HIS A 54 -26.09 -4.64 -3.79
N ALA A 55 -27.16 -5.38 -4.07
CA ALA A 55 -28.03 -5.14 -5.23
C ALA A 55 -28.83 -3.82 -5.16
N SER A 56 -29.14 -3.34 -3.96
CA SER A 56 -29.85 -2.08 -3.72
C SER A 56 -28.91 -0.91 -3.36
N LEU A 57 -27.62 -1.18 -3.10
CA LEU A 57 -26.69 -0.16 -2.61
C LEU A 57 -26.25 0.74 -3.77
N LYS A 58 -26.47 2.03 -3.59
CA LYS A 58 -26.15 3.11 -4.51
C LYS A 58 -25.29 4.14 -3.79
N PHE A 59 -24.49 4.89 -4.52
CA PHE A 59 -23.72 5.98 -3.95
C PHE A 59 -23.53 7.12 -4.92
N THR A 60 -23.56 8.35 -4.44
CA THR A 60 -23.24 9.49 -5.29
C THR A 60 -21.75 9.57 -5.55
N ASP A 61 -21.39 10.20 -6.65
CA ASP A 61 -20.05 10.72 -6.87
C ASP A 61 -19.64 11.69 -5.74
N LEU A 62 -18.34 12.01 -5.66
CA LEU A 62 -17.85 13.00 -4.71
C LEU A 62 -18.34 14.39 -5.11
N ALA A 63 -19.30 14.92 -4.34
CA ALA A 63 -19.82 16.26 -4.47
C ALA A 63 -18.96 17.24 -3.67
N GLN A 64 -18.81 18.48 -4.16
CA GLN A 64 -18.27 19.56 -3.35
C GLN A 64 -19.26 19.94 -2.25
N PRO A 65 -18.81 20.43 -1.09
CA PRO A 65 -19.70 20.86 -0.01
C PRO A 65 -20.61 22.02 -0.45
N ASP A 66 -21.91 21.93 -0.15
CA ASP A 66 -22.93 22.95 -0.49
C ASP A 66 -22.94 24.15 0.47
N SER A 67 -22.52 23.97 1.74
CA SER A 67 -22.69 24.92 2.86
C SER A 67 -21.48 25.84 3.10
N SER A 68 -21.64 26.88 3.93
CA SER A 68 -20.60 27.84 4.38
C SER A 68 -19.22 27.20 4.61
N ILE A 69 -18.39 27.20 3.56
CA ILE A 69 -17.08 26.59 3.54
C ILE A 69 -16.22 27.30 4.60
N PRO A 70 -15.73 26.60 5.63
CA PRO A 70 -14.92 27.23 6.65
C PRO A 70 -13.68 27.89 6.02
N PRO A 71 -13.21 29.05 6.54
CA PRO A 71 -12.06 29.75 5.97
C PRO A 71 -10.86 28.82 5.77
N LEU A 72 -10.13 28.98 4.67
CA LEU A 72 -8.99 28.11 4.32
C LEU A 72 -7.90 28.08 5.41
N GLY A 73 -7.72 29.19 6.15
CA GLY A 73 -6.78 29.26 7.28
C GLY A 73 -7.23 28.48 8.53
N ASN A 74 -8.51 28.09 8.63
CA ASN A 74 -8.99 27.26 9.72
C ASN A 74 -8.66 25.79 9.44
N ASN A 75 -7.65 25.27 10.12
CA ASN A 75 -7.20 23.88 10.02
C ASN A 75 -7.67 23.00 11.19
N SER A 76 -8.72 23.41 11.91
CA SER A 76 -9.37 22.52 12.88
C SER A 76 -9.86 21.25 12.18
N ALA A 77 -9.95 20.14 12.93
CA ALA A 77 -10.41 18.87 12.37
C ALA A 77 -11.80 18.99 11.72
N TRP A 78 -12.72 19.74 12.36
CA TRP A 78 -14.03 20.04 11.79
C TRP A 78 -13.94 20.83 10.49
N ALA A 79 -13.12 21.90 10.45
CA ALA A 79 -13.03 22.74 9.28
C ALA A 79 -12.44 21.99 8.08
N ARG A 80 -11.44 21.14 8.31
CA ARG A 80 -10.88 20.25 7.28
C ARG A 80 -11.92 19.27 6.77
N ALA A 81 -12.64 18.59 7.66
CA ALA A 81 -13.70 17.65 7.28
C ALA A 81 -14.83 18.34 6.52
N GLN A 82 -15.31 19.49 6.98
CA GLN A 82 -16.40 20.24 6.34
C GLN A 82 -16.05 20.71 4.92
N ARG A 83 -14.78 21.05 4.66
CA ARG A 83 -14.30 21.41 3.32
C ARG A 83 -14.16 20.22 2.38
N SER A 84 -14.00 19.02 2.92
CA SER A 84 -13.79 17.82 2.12
C SER A 84 -15.06 17.42 1.36
N PRO A 85 -14.90 16.80 0.18
CA PRO A 85 -16.03 16.37 -0.64
C PRO A 85 -16.87 15.32 0.09
N ILE A 86 -18.12 15.15 -0.34
CA ILE A 86 -19.09 14.28 0.31
C ILE A 86 -19.70 13.29 -0.70
N THR A 87 -19.92 12.05 -0.25
CA THR A 87 -20.74 11.05 -0.95
C THR A 87 -21.89 10.60 -0.07
N LYS A 88 -23.03 10.31 -0.69
CA LYS A 88 -24.22 9.76 -0.02
C LYS A 88 -24.36 8.31 -0.44
N LEU A 89 -24.39 7.39 0.51
CA LEU A 89 -24.61 5.96 0.30
C LEU A 89 -26.03 5.63 0.75
N SER A 90 -26.82 5.00 -0.14
CA SER A 90 -28.20 4.65 0.15
C SER A 90 -28.58 3.24 -0.31
N TRP A 91 -29.51 2.62 0.41
CA TRP A 91 -30.10 1.33 0.09
C TRP A 91 -31.58 1.31 0.46
N ASP A 92 -32.36 0.58 -0.35
CA ASP A 92 -33.82 0.50 -0.22
C ASP A 92 -34.27 -0.89 0.30
N SER A 93 -33.33 -1.76 0.68
CA SER A 93 -33.57 -3.10 1.23
C SER A 93 -33.68 -3.09 2.75
N ALA A 94 -34.36 -4.09 3.31
CA ALA A 94 -34.40 -4.32 4.75
C ALA A 94 -33.02 -4.70 5.31
N ASP A 95 -32.25 -5.50 4.56
CA ASP A 95 -30.89 -5.85 4.94
C ASP A 95 -29.93 -4.68 4.67
N ALA A 96 -29.21 -4.26 5.72
CA ALA A 96 -28.16 -3.27 5.64
C ALA A 96 -26.91 -3.84 4.94
N PRO A 97 -26.17 -3.04 4.17
CA PRO A 97 -24.88 -3.45 3.62
C PRO A 97 -23.88 -3.81 4.72
N SER A 98 -23.07 -4.83 4.47
CA SER A 98 -21.92 -5.17 5.30
C SER A 98 -20.79 -4.15 5.18
N VAL A 99 -19.91 -4.12 6.18
CA VAL A 99 -18.63 -3.39 6.15
C VAL A 99 -17.84 -3.70 4.86
N GLY A 100 -17.80 -4.96 4.42
CA GLY A 100 -17.07 -5.35 3.21
C GLY A 100 -17.64 -4.74 1.92
N GLN A 101 -18.96 -4.60 1.82
CA GLN A 101 -19.61 -3.93 0.68
C GLN A 101 -19.32 -2.43 0.68
N ILE A 102 -19.34 -1.78 1.86
CA ILE A 102 -18.92 -0.37 2.00
C ILE A 102 -17.44 -0.19 1.67
N TRP A 103 -16.58 -1.11 2.13
CA TRP A 103 -15.14 -1.12 1.83
C TRP A 103 -14.88 -1.09 0.32
N ASN A 104 -15.64 -1.85 -0.47
CA ASN A 104 -15.48 -1.91 -1.92
C ASN A 104 -15.93 -0.59 -2.61
N ILE A 105 -16.94 0.10 -2.08
CA ILE A 105 -17.31 1.46 -2.52
C ILE A 105 -16.21 2.46 -2.19
N VAL A 106 -15.67 2.42 -0.97
CA VAL A 106 -14.54 3.27 -0.57
C VAL A 106 -13.35 3.01 -1.49
N TYR A 107 -13.06 1.74 -1.81
CA TYR A 107 -12.00 1.39 -2.76
C TYR A 107 -12.24 2.02 -4.13
N ALA A 108 -13.48 1.94 -4.63
CA ALA A 108 -13.88 2.53 -5.90
C ALA A 108 -13.68 4.06 -5.93
N LEU A 109 -14.08 4.76 -4.86
CA LEU A 109 -13.90 6.20 -4.74
C LEU A 109 -12.42 6.58 -4.69
N LEU A 110 -11.60 5.82 -3.97
CA LEU A 110 -10.16 6.10 -3.84
C LEU A 110 -9.35 5.79 -5.12
N ILE A 111 -9.83 4.91 -6.01
CA ILE A 111 -9.21 4.75 -7.34
C ILE A 111 -9.65 5.83 -8.32
N LEU A 112 -10.88 6.35 -8.19
CA LEU A 112 -11.39 7.47 -8.99
C LEU A 112 -10.70 8.78 -8.58
N TYR A 113 -10.58 9.01 -7.27
CA TYR A 113 -10.11 10.24 -6.66
C TYR A 113 -8.95 9.98 -5.72
N THR A 114 -7.74 10.06 -6.26
CA THR A 114 -6.52 9.82 -5.47
C THR A 114 -6.02 11.03 -4.70
N ASP A 115 -6.55 12.21 -4.99
CA ASP A 115 -5.97 13.48 -4.57
C ASP A 115 -6.55 13.97 -3.24
N PHE A 116 -7.68 13.43 -2.81
CA PHE A 116 -8.31 13.78 -1.54
C PHE A 116 -7.73 12.94 -0.40
N GLU A 117 -7.30 13.61 0.66
CA GLU A 117 -6.84 12.96 1.89
C GLU A 117 -8.01 12.32 2.64
N ILE A 118 -9.15 13.01 2.64
CA ILE A 118 -10.39 12.61 3.31
C ILE A 118 -11.60 12.92 2.43
N PHE A 119 -12.71 12.23 2.67
CA PHE A 119 -14.02 12.61 2.18
C PHE A 119 -15.10 12.21 3.19
N ARG A 120 -16.24 12.89 3.14
CA ARG A 120 -17.38 12.66 4.01
C ARG A 120 -18.34 11.63 3.42
N VAL A 121 -19.01 10.89 4.30
CA VAL A 121 -19.99 9.86 3.95
C VAL A 121 -21.25 10.09 4.76
N VAL A 122 -22.40 10.07 4.09
CA VAL A 122 -23.72 10.01 4.73
C VAL A 122 -24.39 8.70 4.36
N LEU A 123 -24.87 7.98 5.37
CA LEU A 123 -25.58 6.72 5.20
C LEU A 123 -27.09 6.94 5.24
N SER A 124 -27.83 6.27 4.37
CA SER A 124 -29.30 6.33 4.33
C SER A 124 -29.90 4.96 4.01
N GLY A 125 -30.57 4.37 4.99
CA GLY A 125 -31.29 3.10 4.85
C GLY A 125 -31.53 2.46 6.22
N GLU A 126 -32.23 1.33 6.24
CA GLU A 126 -32.48 0.57 7.47
C GLU A 126 -31.16 0.05 8.05
N GLY A 127 -30.96 0.16 9.38
CA GLY A 127 -29.75 -0.31 10.06
C GLY A 127 -28.51 0.60 9.92
N LYS A 128 -28.66 1.82 9.37
CA LYS A 128 -27.53 2.74 9.13
C LYS A 128 -26.74 3.11 10.39
N GLU A 129 -27.38 3.22 11.55
CA GLU A 129 -26.72 3.59 12.81
C GLU A 129 -25.77 2.48 13.26
N LEU A 130 -26.20 1.22 13.17
CA LEU A 130 -25.36 0.07 13.47
C LEU A 130 -24.20 -0.03 12.49
N LEU A 131 -24.47 0.11 11.18
CA LEU A 131 -23.43 0.10 10.16
C LEU A 131 -22.41 1.24 10.40
N ALA A 132 -22.86 2.43 10.77
CA ALA A 132 -21.96 3.53 11.12
C ALA A 132 -21.04 3.20 12.31
N GLN A 133 -21.56 2.50 13.32
CA GLN A 133 -20.75 2.03 14.46
C GLN A 133 -19.74 0.96 14.02
N GLU A 134 -20.13 0.02 13.17
CA GLU A 134 -19.24 -1.02 12.65
C GLU A 134 -18.11 -0.43 11.81
N LEU A 135 -18.41 0.52 10.92
CA LEU A 135 -17.41 1.22 10.10
C LEU A 135 -16.37 1.96 10.96
N GLN A 136 -16.81 2.54 12.07
CA GLN A 136 -15.93 3.18 13.05
C GLN A 136 -15.10 2.17 13.84
N ALA A 137 -15.71 1.06 14.28
CA ALA A 137 -15.03 0.02 15.04
C ALA A 137 -13.87 -0.63 14.26
N VAL A 138 -14.00 -0.76 12.93
CA VAL A 138 -12.94 -1.29 12.05
C VAL A 138 -11.99 -0.22 11.49
N GLY A 139 -12.21 1.05 11.86
CA GLY A 139 -11.42 2.20 11.41
C GLY A 139 -11.58 2.54 9.93
N LEU A 140 -12.62 2.07 9.25
CA LEU A 140 -12.86 2.43 7.85
C LEU A 140 -13.38 3.87 7.72
N ALA A 141 -14.05 4.37 8.74
CA ALA A 141 -14.43 5.77 8.88
C ALA A 141 -14.33 6.22 10.34
N THR A 142 -14.38 7.53 10.60
CA THR A 142 -14.60 8.11 11.92
C THR A 142 -15.88 8.93 11.93
N GLU A 143 -16.40 9.25 13.11
CA GLU A 143 -17.39 10.32 13.23
C GLU A 143 -16.82 11.64 12.69
N HIS A 144 -17.68 12.46 12.08
CA HIS A 144 -17.31 13.82 11.72
C HIS A 144 -17.01 14.64 12.98
N PRO A 145 -15.84 15.32 13.09
CA PRO A 145 -15.52 16.11 14.27
C PRO A 145 -16.58 17.19 14.54
N SER A 146 -16.87 17.48 15.80
CA SER A 146 -17.76 18.59 16.19
C SER A 146 -17.14 19.96 15.86
N PRO A 147 -17.96 21.01 15.63
CA PRO A 147 -17.48 22.35 15.33
C PRO A 147 -16.37 22.81 16.26
N SER A 148 -15.28 23.27 15.66
CA SER A 148 -14.09 23.71 16.39
C SER A 148 -13.35 24.80 15.59
N ALA A 149 -12.68 25.69 16.32
CA ALA A 149 -11.96 26.83 15.76
C ALA A 149 -10.55 26.94 16.34
N PRO A 150 -9.63 27.65 15.65
CA PRO A 150 -8.32 27.99 16.20
C PRO A 150 -8.44 28.78 17.51
N PRO A 151 -7.41 28.75 18.39
CA PRO A 151 -7.41 29.54 19.61
C PRO A 151 -7.73 31.01 19.36
N GLY A 152 -8.67 31.57 20.14
CA GLY A 152 -9.09 32.97 20.03
C GLY A 152 -10.13 33.27 18.94
N GLN A 153 -10.61 32.27 18.20
CA GLN A 153 -11.70 32.43 17.23
C GLN A 153 -13.03 31.85 17.74
N PRO A 154 -14.18 32.43 17.35
CA PRO A 154 -15.48 31.88 17.71
C PRO A 154 -15.68 30.50 17.06
N VAL A 155 -16.21 29.55 17.83
CA VAL A 155 -16.58 28.23 17.31
C VAL A 155 -17.83 28.38 16.45
N PRO A 156 -17.84 27.87 15.20
CA PRO A 156 -19.02 27.95 14.35
C PRO A 156 -20.19 27.15 14.91
N GLU A 157 -21.40 27.70 14.81
CA GLU A 157 -22.63 26.96 15.11
C GLU A 157 -23.06 26.19 13.86
N SER A 158 -22.97 24.86 13.89
CA SER A 158 -23.40 24.00 12.80
C SER A 158 -23.80 22.62 13.30
N THR A 159 -24.93 22.10 12.81
CA THR A 159 -25.41 20.73 13.05
C THR A 159 -25.25 19.82 11.84
N ASP A 160 -24.72 20.33 10.72
CA ASP A 160 -24.56 19.55 9.47
C ASP A 160 -23.69 18.30 9.66
N HIS A 161 -22.70 18.37 10.55
CA HIS A 161 -21.81 17.26 10.88
C HIS A 161 -22.50 16.04 11.50
N VAL A 162 -23.68 16.19 12.10
CA VAL A 162 -24.35 15.13 12.86
C VAL A 162 -24.73 13.97 11.94
N GLY A 163 -24.31 12.75 12.28
CA GLY A 163 -24.58 11.55 11.50
C GLY A 163 -23.72 11.42 10.22
N GLN A 164 -22.79 12.34 9.98
CA GLN A 164 -21.79 12.20 8.93
C GLN A 164 -20.58 11.42 9.43
N LEU A 165 -19.99 10.63 8.54
CA LEU A 165 -18.73 9.94 8.75
C LEU A 165 -17.63 10.57 7.90
N VAL A 166 -16.37 10.39 8.30
CA VAL A 166 -15.18 10.82 7.57
C VAL A 166 -14.34 9.60 7.24
N VAL A 167 -14.08 9.37 5.96
CA VAL A 167 -13.18 8.33 5.48
C VAL A 167 -11.82 8.93 5.23
N PHE A 168 -10.78 8.31 5.81
CA PHE A 168 -9.40 8.70 5.60
C PHE A 168 -8.74 7.76 4.59
N ARG A 169 -8.20 8.34 3.52
CA ARG A 169 -7.39 7.61 2.53
C ARG A 169 -6.25 6.84 3.19
N SER A 170 -5.58 7.46 4.17
CA SER A 170 -4.46 6.85 4.90
C SER A 170 -4.88 5.63 5.73
N MET A 171 -6.09 5.62 6.32
CA MET A 171 -6.59 4.47 7.08
C MET A 171 -6.95 3.32 6.13
N PHE A 172 -7.63 3.61 5.02
CA PHE A 172 -7.98 2.61 4.03
C PHE A 172 -6.76 1.87 3.49
N TRP A 173 -5.74 2.61 3.04
CA TRP A 173 -4.50 2.00 2.53
C TRP A 173 -3.68 1.30 3.61
N GLN A 174 -3.90 1.58 4.90
CA GLN A 174 -3.30 0.80 5.98
C GLN A 174 -4.02 -0.54 6.24
N GLY A 175 -5.15 -0.81 5.58
CA GLY A 175 -5.91 -2.06 5.69
C GLY A 175 -7.16 -1.98 6.54
N ALA A 176 -7.66 -0.77 6.85
CA ALA A 176 -8.89 -0.60 7.61
C ALA A 176 -10.08 -1.33 6.95
N GLY A 177 -10.90 -1.99 7.78
CA GLY A 177 -12.10 -2.69 7.32
C GLY A 177 -11.88 -3.82 6.31
N SER A 178 -10.67 -4.40 6.22
CA SER A 178 -10.36 -5.47 5.26
C SER A 178 -11.39 -6.61 5.31
N PRO A 179 -12.06 -6.95 4.20
CA PRO A 179 -13.08 -8.01 4.19
C PRO A 179 -12.48 -9.43 4.07
N PHE A 180 -11.15 -9.56 4.08
CA PHE A 180 -10.44 -10.82 3.85
C PHE A 180 -9.87 -11.45 5.11
N GLY A 181 -10.30 -10.95 6.28
CA GLY A 181 -9.85 -11.41 7.59
C GLY A 181 -8.97 -10.39 8.31
N THR A 182 -8.07 -10.89 9.15
CA THR A 182 -7.22 -10.10 10.06
C THR A 182 -6.11 -9.32 9.37
N ARG A 183 -5.85 -9.57 8.07
CA ARG A 183 -4.77 -8.92 7.32
C ARG A 183 -5.33 -7.91 6.31
N PRO A 184 -4.57 -6.85 6.01
CA PRO A 184 -4.90 -5.93 4.93
C PRO A 184 -5.10 -6.66 3.60
N ALA A 185 -6.08 -6.21 2.80
CA ALA A 185 -6.52 -6.88 1.58
C ALA A 185 -5.41 -7.23 0.58
N TRP A 186 -4.35 -6.40 0.50
CA TRP A 186 -3.28 -6.54 -0.48
C TRP A 186 -2.17 -7.51 -0.05
N VAL A 187 -2.07 -7.83 1.24
CA VAL A 187 -1.08 -8.79 1.73
C VAL A 187 -1.68 -10.18 1.65
N VAL A 188 -1.11 -10.98 0.76
CA VAL A 188 -1.62 -12.30 0.37
C VAL A 188 -0.58 -13.34 0.73
N GLY A 189 -0.93 -14.62 0.78
CA GLY A 189 0.05 -15.67 1.11
C GLY A 189 0.51 -15.63 2.56
N SER A 190 0.20 -16.71 3.25
CA SER A 190 0.45 -16.88 4.68
C SER A 190 0.97 -18.27 5.01
N GLU A 191 1.17 -19.04 3.97
CA GLU A 191 1.78 -20.35 4.05
C GLU A 191 3.23 -20.06 4.37
N THR A 192 3.61 -20.29 5.61
CA THR A 192 5.01 -20.41 5.97
C THR A 192 5.57 -21.61 5.21
N GLY A 193 6.89 -21.68 5.00
CA GLY A 193 7.52 -22.89 4.42
C GLY A 193 7.29 -24.20 5.21
N LYS A 194 6.57 -24.13 6.34
CA LYS A 194 6.14 -25.26 7.15
C LYS A 194 4.61 -25.45 7.02
N PRO A 195 4.13 -26.70 6.93
CA PRO A 195 2.70 -26.98 6.88
C PRO A 195 2.03 -26.58 8.19
N LEU A 196 0.98 -25.76 8.10
CA LEU A 196 0.13 -25.39 9.22
C LEU A 196 -1.29 -25.92 8.97
N ARG A 197 -1.96 -26.42 10.01
CA ARG A 197 -3.37 -26.87 9.91
C ARG A 197 -4.32 -25.73 9.55
N LYS A 198 -4.01 -24.52 10.02
CA LYS A 198 -4.68 -23.27 9.67
C LYS A 198 -3.60 -22.26 9.32
N SER A 199 -3.86 -21.46 8.30
CA SER A 199 -2.98 -20.37 7.90
C SER A 199 -2.57 -19.49 9.09
N ALA A 200 -1.29 -19.08 9.13
CA ALA A 200 -0.76 -18.20 10.16
C ALA A 200 -1.47 -16.83 10.20
N VAL A 201 -2.05 -16.37 9.07
CA VAL A 201 -2.76 -15.09 9.09
C VAL A 201 -4.06 -15.16 9.85
N ALA A 202 -4.63 -16.33 10.13
CA ALA A 202 -5.84 -16.42 10.93
C ALA A 202 -5.63 -16.08 12.43
N TYR A 203 -4.42 -15.69 12.82
CA TYR A 203 -4.02 -15.34 14.16
C TYR A 203 -3.58 -13.87 14.23
N PRO A 204 -3.52 -13.26 15.43
CA PRO A 204 -2.92 -11.94 15.63
C PRO A 204 -1.46 -11.86 15.15
N ALA A 205 -0.95 -10.64 15.05
CA ALA A 205 0.46 -10.41 14.71
C ALA A 205 1.40 -11.15 15.67
N PHE A 206 2.54 -11.62 15.14
CA PHE A 206 3.52 -12.38 15.90
C PHE A 206 3.97 -11.61 17.15
N PRO A 207 3.93 -12.21 18.36
CA PRO A 207 4.20 -11.51 19.60
C PRO A 207 5.65 -11.02 19.68
N VAL A 208 5.89 -10.01 20.50
CA VAL A 208 7.24 -9.45 20.72
C VAL A 208 7.96 -10.30 21.76
N GLN A 209 9.09 -10.86 21.38
CA GLN A 209 10.08 -11.44 22.29
C GLN A 209 11.46 -11.07 21.73
N HIS A 210 12.38 -10.58 22.56
CA HIS A 210 13.71 -10.20 22.10
C HIS A 210 14.67 -11.39 22.08
N THR A 211 15.63 -11.30 21.16
CA THR A 211 16.79 -12.18 21.00
C THR A 211 18.03 -11.34 20.73
N LEU A 212 19.21 -11.95 20.71
CA LEU A 212 20.48 -11.33 20.38
C LEU A 212 21.09 -12.01 19.15
N THR A 213 21.46 -11.21 18.14
CA THR A 213 22.24 -11.67 16.99
C THR A 213 23.61 -11.02 17.01
N THR A 214 24.65 -11.83 16.84
CA THR A 214 26.05 -11.36 16.69
C THR A 214 26.64 -11.95 15.41
N ARG A 215 27.07 -11.07 14.51
CA ARG A 215 27.85 -11.41 13.29
C ARG A 215 29.24 -10.78 13.32
N PHE A 216 29.61 -10.13 14.42
CA PHE A 216 30.93 -9.59 14.64
C PHE A 216 31.97 -10.73 14.79
N PRO A 217 33.20 -10.58 14.25
CA PRO A 217 33.75 -9.40 13.59
C PRO A 217 33.43 -9.27 12.09
N ASP A 218 32.90 -10.32 11.45
CA ASP A 218 32.71 -10.37 9.99
C ASP A 218 31.77 -9.27 9.48
N VAL A 219 30.68 -9.02 10.20
CA VAL A 219 29.74 -7.92 9.96
C VAL A 219 29.55 -7.15 11.26
N ARG A 220 29.46 -5.81 11.18
CA ARG A 220 29.25 -4.91 12.33
C ARG A 220 27.83 -4.99 12.91
N VAL A 221 27.41 -6.19 13.31
CA VAL A 221 26.09 -6.48 13.86
C VAL A 221 26.27 -7.20 15.19
N HIS A 222 25.88 -6.52 16.26
CA HIS A 222 25.71 -7.07 17.60
C HIS A 222 24.48 -6.37 18.19
N ALA A 223 23.30 -6.95 18.01
CA ALA A 223 22.04 -6.26 18.21
C ALA A 223 21.03 -7.13 18.97
N VAL A 224 20.42 -6.55 20.00
CA VAL A 224 19.20 -7.09 20.62
C VAL A 224 18.00 -6.62 19.79
N HIS A 225 17.20 -7.56 19.29
CA HIS A 225 16.07 -7.27 18.40
C HIS A 225 14.93 -8.27 18.63
N PRO A 226 13.70 -8.00 18.17
CA PRO A 226 12.61 -8.97 18.23
C PRO A 226 12.92 -10.23 17.42
N ILE A 227 12.45 -11.38 17.90
CA ILE A 227 12.38 -12.62 17.14
C ILE A 227 11.51 -12.36 15.91
N ARG A 228 12.08 -12.63 14.73
CA ARG A 228 11.39 -12.44 13.45
C ARG A 228 10.44 -13.61 13.18
N PRO A 229 9.25 -13.36 12.61
CA PRO A 229 8.36 -14.43 12.20
C PRO A 229 9.04 -15.30 11.13
N ALA A 230 8.58 -16.54 10.99
CA ALA A 230 9.02 -17.41 9.91
C ALA A 230 8.74 -16.75 8.54
N LYS A 231 9.68 -16.89 7.61
CA LYS A 231 9.50 -16.38 6.24
C LYS A 231 8.31 -17.06 5.56
N PRO A 232 7.60 -16.36 4.66
CA PRO A 232 6.62 -17.01 3.81
C PRO A 232 7.28 -18.08 2.94
N ALA A 233 6.50 -19.07 2.49
CA ALA A 233 6.99 -20.19 1.70
C ALA A 233 7.66 -19.71 0.41
N GLN A 234 8.72 -20.41 0.00
CA GLN A 234 9.35 -20.17 -1.30
C GLN A 234 8.33 -20.34 -2.42
N GLY A 235 8.38 -19.44 -3.42
CA GLY A 235 7.44 -19.47 -4.54
C GLY A 235 6.02 -19.04 -4.20
N SER A 236 5.76 -18.54 -2.99
CA SER A 236 4.45 -18.01 -2.61
C SER A 236 4.30 -16.52 -2.96
N ARG A 237 3.09 -16.11 -3.33
CA ARG A 237 2.75 -14.69 -3.52
C ARG A 237 2.52 -14.03 -2.15
N ILE A 238 3.15 -12.90 -1.89
CA ILE A 238 3.08 -12.18 -0.61
C ILE A 238 2.31 -10.84 -0.69
N TYR A 239 2.13 -10.33 -1.91
CA TYR A 239 1.40 -9.09 -2.17
C TYR A 239 0.73 -9.12 -3.55
N SER A 240 -0.44 -8.52 -3.68
CA SER A 240 -1.07 -8.26 -5.00
C SER A 240 -1.90 -6.98 -4.99
N ARG A 241 -1.93 -6.25 -6.11
CA ARG A 241 -2.81 -5.11 -6.35
C ARG A 241 -3.12 -4.96 -7.84
N TYR A 242 -4.37 -4.70 -8.18
CA TYR A 242 -4.74 -4.28 -9.53
C TYR A 242 -4.41 -2.81 -9.77
N ILE A 243 -3.89 -2.50 -10.95
CA ILE A 243 -3.39 -1.18 -11.34
C ILE A 243 -4.28 -0.61 -12.46
N PRO A 244 -5.27 0.24 -12.14
CA PRO A 244 -6.31 0.62 -13.11
C PRO A 244 -5.79 1.29 -14.39
N HIS A 245 -4.76 2.14 -14.30
CA HIS A 245 -4.21 2.85 -15.47
C HIS A 245 -3.36 1.96 -16.37
N LEU A 246 -2.95 0.77 -15.91
CA LEU A 246 -2.24 -0.21 -16.73
C LEU A 246 -3.16 -1.37 -17.18
N ASP A 247 -4.31 -1.56 -16.52
CA ASP A 247 -5.15 -2.76 -16.64
C ASP A 247 -4.35 -4.05 -16.38
N GLU A 248 -3.51 -4.03 -15.34
CA GLU A 248 -2.62 -5.14 -14.97
C GLU A 248 -2.66 -5.40 -13.47
N PHE A 249 -2.42 -6.66 -13.07
CA PHE A 249 -2.14 -7.04 -11.70
C PHE A 249 -0.66 -6.91 -11.42
N PHE A 250 -0.29 -6.19 -10.37
CA PHE A 250 1.06 -6.21 -9.82
C PHE A 250 1.10 -7.17 -8.64
N SER A 251 2.11 -8.04 -8.56
CA SER A 251 2.30 -8.94 -7.42
C SER A 251 3.76 -9.11 -7.03
N ILE A 252 3.98 -9.48 -5.77
CA ILE A 252 5.30 -9.79 -5.20
C ILE A 252 5.28 -11.25 -4.74
N TRP A 253 6.37 -11.96 -5.02
CA TRP A 253 6.52 -13.39 -4.76
C TRP A 253 7.83 -13.66 -4.04
N VAL A 254 7.83 -14.56 -3.06
CA VAL A 254 9.07 -15.05 -2.45
C VAL A 254 9.86 -15.81 -3.49
N LEU A 255 11.13 -15.44 -3.66
CA LEU A 255 12.01 -16.15 -4.56
C LEU A 255 12.23 -17.57 -4.04
N ASP A 256 12.06 -18.54 -4.93
CA ASP A 256 12.44 -19.95 -4.72
C ASP A 256 13.77 -20.21 -5.43
N TYR A 257 14.83 -20.50 -4.67
CA TYR A 257 16.16 -20.72 -5.22
C TYR A 257 16.34 -22.11 -5.83
N THR A 258 15.41 -23.03 -5.55
CA THR A 258 15.33 -24.36 -6.15
C THR A 258 14.51 -24.37 -7.44
N ASN A 259 13.72 -23.32 -7.68
CA ASN A 259 12.99 -23.11 -8.92
C ASN A 259 13.92 -22.61 -10.03
N GLU A 260 14.00 -23.38 -11.12
CA GLU A 260 14.87 -23.09 -12.25
C GLU A 260 14.55 -21.78 -12.98
N GLU A 261 13.29 -21.37 -13.07
CA GLU A 261 12.90 -20.09 -13.68
C GLU A 261 13.43 -18.91 -12.87
N HIS A 262 13.16 -18.91 -11.56
CA HIS A 262 13.60 -17.85 -10.66
C HIS A 262 15.12 -17.70 -10.65
N LEU A 263 15.84 -18.82 -10.54
CA LEU A 263 17.29 -18.83 -10.52
C LEU A 263 17.87 -18.30 -11.84
N LYS A 264 17.32 -18.71 -12.99
CA LYS A 264 17.75 -18.22 -14.31
C LYS A 264 17.46 -16.73 -14.50
N LEU A 265 16.33 -16.23 -14.00
CA LEU A 265 16.01 -14.80 -14.04
C LEU A 265 17.02 -14.00 -13.22
N PHE A 266 17.27 -14.38 -11.97
CA PHE A 266 18.26 -13.73 -11.12
C PHE A 266 19.66 -13.76 -11.77
N ASN A 267 20.10 -14.92 -12.26
CA ASN A 267 21.39 -15.07 -12.91
C ASN A 267 21.53 -14.21 -14.16
N LYS A 268 20.51 -14.22 -15.03
CA LYS A 268 20.49 -13.37 -16.23
C LYS A 268 20.56 -11.89 -15.86
N TRP A 269 19.80 -11.45 -14.87
CA TRP A 269 19.73 -10.04 -14.50
C TRP A 269 20.99 -9.56 -13.79
N GLN A 270 21.57 -10.34 -12.88
CA GLN A 270 22.83 -9.95 -12.21
C GLN A 270 24.02 -9.89 -13.17
N ASN A 271 24.00 -10.69 -14.24
CA ASN A 271 25.00 -10.65 -15.30
C ASN A 271 24.73 -9.60 -16.40
N ASP A 272 23.59 -8.89 -16.37
CA ASP A 272 23.37 -7.72 -17.25
C ASP A 272 24.36 -6.62 -16.83
N PRO A 273 25.25 -6.13 -17.72
CA PRO A 273 26.25 -5.11 -17.38
C PRO A 273 25.68 -3.88 -16.67
N ARG A 274 24.45 -3.49 -17.00
CA ARG A 274 23.77 -2.35 -16.37
C ARG A 274 23.42 -2.63 -14.91
N VAL A 275 23.03 -3.85 -14.57
CA VAL A 275 22.72 -4.26 -13.19
C VAL A 275 24.01 -4.48 -12.43
N ALA A 276 24.98 -5.17 -13.03
CA ALA A 276 26.29 -5.45 -12.46
C ALA A 276 27.02 -4.19 -11.99
N GLN A 277 26.89 -3.06 -12.71
CA GLN A 277 27.45 -1.76 -12.30
C GLN A 277 26.97 -1.28 -10.90
N GLY A 278 25.77 -1.68 -10.47
CA GLY A 278 25.18 -1.26 -9.20
C GLY A 278 25.19 -2.34 -8.11
N TRP A 279 25.12 -3.61 -8.50
CA TRP A 279 25.01 -4.75 -7.59
C TRP A 279 26.32 -5.52 -7.42
N ASN A 280 27.17 -5.57 -8.44
CA ASN A 280 28.45 -6.27 -8.43
C ASN A 280 28.35 -7.77 -8.05
N GLU A 281 27.24 -8.41 -8.39
CA GLU A 281 26.95 -9.83 -8.12
C GLU A 281 27.00 -10.68 -9.39
N THR A 282 27.89 -10.39 -10.35
CA THR A 282 28.05 -11.26 -11.54
C THR A 282 28.57 -12.64 -11.13
N GLY A 283 28.11 -13.70 -11.79
CA GLY A 283 28.50 -15.05 -11.40
C GLY A 283 27.83 -16.17 -12.19
N THR A 284 28.23 -17.40 -11.89
CA THR A 284 27.64 -18.62 -12.43
C THR A 284 26.29 -18.92 -11.76
N LEU A 285 25.52 -19.82 -12.37
CA LEU A 285 24.23 -20.26 -11.84
C LEU A 285 24.38 -20.86 -10.43
N ASP A 286 25.43 -21.63 -10.18
CA ASP A 286 25.69 -22.28 -8.88
C ASP A 286 26.09 -21.26 -7.81
N GLN A 287 26.91 -20.26 -8.16
CA GLN A 287 27.26 -19.17 -7.25
C GLN A 287 26.02 -18.38 -6.83
N HIS A 288 25.12 -18.12 -7.77
CA HIS A 288 23.86 -17.45 -7.51
C HIS A 288 22.87 -18.30 -6.72
N ARG A 289 22.83 -19.62 -6.96
CA ARG A 289 22.02 -20.54 -6.15
C ARG A 289 22.47 -20.51 -4.70
N GLU A 290 23.77 -20.57 -4.47
CA GLU A 290 24.34 -20.50 -3.13
C GLU A 290 24.10 -19.14 -2.46
N TYR A 291 24.22 -18.05 -3.21
CA TYR A 291 23.87 -16.70 -2.73
C TYR A 291 22.41 -16.63 -2.25
N LEU A 292 21.47 -17.07 -3.09
CA LEU A 292 20.04 -17.04 -2.77
C LEU A 292 19.67 -18.01 -1.63
N ARG A 293 20.34 -19.16 -1.53
CA ARG A 293 20.18 -20.10 -0.40
C ARG A 293 20.57 -19.44 0.91
N LYS A 294 21.71 -18.73 0.96
CA LYS A 294 22.14 -17.98 2.16
C LYS A 294 21.12 -16.92 2.55
N ILE A 295 20.58 -16.15 1.59
CA ILE A 295 19.50 -15.19 1.86
C ILE A 295 18.25 -15.90 2.39
N HIS A 296 17.89 -17.07 1.84
CA HIS A 296 16.74 -17.83 2.32
C HIS A 296 16.91 -18.35 3.75
N GLU A 297 18.11 -18.76 4.14
CA GLU A 297 18.39 -19.27 5.49
C GLU A 297 18.55 -18.16 6.53
N ASP A 298 19.00 -16.97 6.13
CA ASP A 298 19.29 -15.87 7.04
C ASP A 298 18.00 -15.14 7.50
N PRO A 299 17.55 -15.25 8.77
CA PRO A 299 16.26 -14.73 9.22
C PRO A 299 16.08 -13.21 9.04
N HIS A 300 17.17 -12.45 8.91
CA HIS A 300 17.08 -10.99 8.83
C HIS A 300 16.56 -10.48 7.48
N GLN A 301 16.56 -11.30 6.42
CA GLN A 301 16.29 -10.84 5.06
C GLN A 301 15.54 -11.86 4.20
N MET A 302 14.94 -11.42 3.10
CA MET A 302 14.34 -12.30 2.11
C MET A 302 14.46 -11.74 0.69
N ALA A 303 14.70 -12.65 -0.26
CA ALA A 303 14.69 -12.37 -1.69
C ALA A 303 13.26 -12.50 -2.24
N VAL A 304 12.83 -11.51 -3.02
CA VAL A 304 11.51 -11.50 -3.65
C VAL A 304 11.61 -11.06 -5.11
N LEU A 305 10.70 -11.58 -5.93
CA LEU A 305 10.51 -11.17 -7.32
C LEU A 305 9.18 -10.42 -7.45
N ALA A 306 9.09 -9.47 -8.38
CA ALA A 306 7.82 -8.82 -8.70
C ALA A 306 7.36 -9.11 -10.14
N LYS A 307 6.04 -9.18 -10.30
CA LYS A 307 5.34 -9.45 -11.55
C LYS A 307 4.39 -8.33 -11.93
N PHE A 308 4.24 -8.13 -13.23
CA PHE A 308 3.02 -7.58 -13.82
C PHE A 308 2.33 -8.68 -14.62
N ASN A 309 1.08 -8.98 -14.27
CA ASN A 309 0.36 -10.18 -14.66
C ASN A 309 1.26 -11.41 -14.47
N ASP A 310 1.66 -12.05 -15.56
CA ASP A 310 2.41 -13.31 -15.53
C ASP A 310 3.92 -13.14 -15.70
N THR A 311 4.42 -11.92 -15.91
CA THR A 311 5.84 -11.68 -16.24
C THR A 311 6.63 -11.12 -15.05
N PHE A 312 7.62 -11.88 -14.58
CA PHE A 312 8.62 -11.39 -13.63
C PHE A 312 9.52 -10.34 -14.29
N PHE A 313 9.75 -9.22 -13.61
CA PHE A 313 10.54 -8.12 -14.18
C PHE A 313 11.61 -7.54 -13.25
N SER A 314 11.48 -7.74 -11.94
CA SER A 314 12.38 -7.16 -10.93
C SER A 314 12.67 -8.12 -9.79
N TYR A 315 13.82 -7.88 -9.15
CA TYR A 315 14.31 -8.57 -7.97
C TYR A 315 14.52 -7.58 -6.83
N HIS A 316 14.21 -8.00 -5.61
CA HIS A 316 14.34 -7.18 -4.41
C HIS A 316 14.81 -8.01 -3.23
N GLU A 317 15.55 -7.38 -2.34
CA GLU A 317 15.87 -7.91 -1.02
C GLU A 317 15.17 -7.04 0.01
N ILE A 318 14.40 -7.65 0.90
CA ILE A 318 13.72 -6.98 2.00
C ILE A 318 14.37 -7.47 3.29
N TYR A 319 14.83 -6.55 4.12
CA TYR A 319 15.60 -6.87 5.33
C TYR A 319 15.11 -6.12 6.57
N TRP A 320 15.44 -6.63 7.75
CA TRP A 320 15.27 -5.96 9.03
C TRP A 320 16.49 -5.09 9.30
N ALA A 321 16.30 -3.77 9.34
CA ALA A 321 17.40 -2.82 9.33
C ALA A 321 18.28 -2.92 10.57
N LYS A 322 17.71 -3.22 11.74
CA LYS A 322 18.45 -3.37 13.01
C LYS A 322 19.46 -4.52 12.99
N GLU A 323 19.17 -5.55 12.19
CA GLU A 323 20.05 -6.70 12.00
C GLU A 323 21.01 -6.51 10.82
N ASP A 324 20.78 -5.51 9.96
CA ASP A 324 21.59 -5.25 8.77
C ASP A 324 22.78 -4.31 9.06
N HIS A 325 23.80 -4.34 8.19
CA HIS A 325 24.94 -3.43 8.32
C HIS A 325 24.54 -1.95 8.25
N LEU A 326 23.45 -1.61 7.55
CA LEU A 326 22.90 -0.26 7.52
C LEU A 326 22.42 0.18 8.91
N GLY A 327 21.85 -0.74 9.69
CA GLY A 327 21.39 -0.49 11.06
C GLY A 327 22.49 0.04 11.98
N ALA A 328 23.75 -0.34 11.74
CA ALA A 328 24.89 0.19 12.50
C ALA A 328 25.19 1.67 12.23
N ASN A 329 24.57 2.27 11.20
CA ASN A 329 24.84 3.65 10.80
C ASN A 329 23.78 4.64 11.29
N TYR A 330 22.72 4.21 11.98
CA TYR A 330 21.71 5.08 12.57
C TYR A 330 21.03 4.41 13.78
N ASN A 331 20.16 5.13 14.49
CA ASN A 331 19.38 4.53 15.56
C ASN A 331 18.20 3.72 14.99
N ALA A 332 18.47 2.48 14.57
CA ALA A 332 17.46 1.59 13.98
C ALA A 332 16.42 1.12 15.01
N ASP A 333 15.13 1.34 14.70
CA ASP A 333 14.03 0.80 15.51
C ASP A 333 13.92 -0.72 15.31
N ASP A 334 13.27 -1.39 16.25
CA ASP A 334 13.07 -2.84 16.30
C ASP A 334 12.38 -3.39 15.06
N TYR A 335 11.56 -2.59 14.37
CA TYR A 335 10.79 -3.02 13.20
C TYR A 335 11.11 -2.23 11.94
N ASP A 336 12.19 -1.45 11.93
CA ASP A 336 12.63 -0.79 10.71
C ASP A 336 12.99 -1.84 9.67
N ARG A 337 12.52 -1.63 8.44
CA ARG A 337 12.80 -2.51 7.30
C ARG A 337 13.53 -1.76 6.22
N GLY A 338 14.42 -2.41 5.51
CA GLY A 338 15.06 -1.82 4.34
C GLY A 338 14.84 -2.65 3.09
N ARG A 339 15.23 -2.07 1.95
CA ARG A 339 15.12 -2.75 0.66
C ARG A 339 16.26 -2.44 -0.30
N HIS A 340 16.65 -3.45 -1.05
CA HIS A 340 17.41 -3.30 -2.30
C HIS A 340 16.53 -3.69 -3.48
N SER A 341 16.78 -3.09 -4.65
CA SER A 341 15.91 -3.30 -5.81
C SER A 341 16.67 -3.19 -7.11
N LEU A 342 16.38 -4.09 -8.04
CA LEU A 342 16.80 -4.00 -9.44
C LEU A 342 15.63 -4.33 -10.35
N VAL A 343 15.55 -3.62 -11.48
CA VAL A 343 14.70 -3.99 -12.60
C VAL A 343 15.57 -4.74 -13.59
N GLY A 344 15.24 -6.01 -13.84
CA GLY A 344 15.95 -6.88 -14.76
C GLY A 344 15.40 -6.81 -16.18
N ASP A 345 14.08 -6.81 -16.34
CA ASP A 345 13.43 -6.69 -17.64
C ASP A 345 13.20 -5.22 -18.02
N GLN A 346 13.85 -4.79 -19.10
CA GLN A 346 13.82 -3.40 -19.55
C GLN A 346 12.43 -2.96 -20.06
N ARG A 347 11.57 -3.89 -20.49
CA ARG A 347 10.20 -3.60 -20.97
C ARG A 347 9.31 -3.00 -19.89
N PHE A 348 9.63 -3.25 -18.62
CA PHE A 348 8.86 -2.78 -17.46
C PHE A 348 9.45 -1.53 -16.80
N ARG A 349 10.40 -0.87 -17.47
CA ARG A 349 10.93 0.43 -17.07
C ARG A 349 9.97 1.56 -17.46
N GLY A 350 10.24 2.75 -16.93
CA GLY A 350 9.47 3.96 -17.21
C GLY A 350 8.69 4.45 -16.00
N GLN A 351 8.50 5.76 -15.90
CA GLN A 351 7.93 6.41 -14.72
C GLN A 351 6.53 5.85 -14.35
N HIS A 352 5.74 5.50 -15.37
CA HIS A 352 4.40 4.94 -15.24
C HIS A 352 4.33 3.57 -14.53
N ARG A 353 5.43 2.80 -14.57
CA ARG A 353 5.58 1.51 -13.87
C ARG A 353 6.42 1.63 -12.60
N VAL A 354 7.47 2.44 -12.61
CA VAL A 354 8.35 2.61 -11.43
C VAL A 354 7.55 3.08 -10.22
N MET A 355 6.67 4.06 -10.39
CA MET A 355 5.85 4.52 -9.25
C MET A 355 4.92 3.45 -8.69
N VAL A 356 4.42 2.58 -9.55
CA VAL A 356 3.53 1.50 -9.14
C VAL A 356 4.26 0.49 -8.29
N TRP A 357 5.38 -0.07 -8.78
CA TRP A 357 6.07 -1.14 -8.07
C TRP A 357 6.85 -0.62 -6.87
N TRP A 358 7.44 0.58 -6.94
CA TRP A 358 8.19 1.19 -5.84
C TRP A 358 7.30 1.42 -4.62
N CYS A 359 6.13 2.06 -4.84
CA CYS A 359 5.12 2.22 -3.80
C CYS A 359 4.57 0.89 -3.30
N SER A 360 4.37 -0.10 -4.18
CA SER A 360 3.77 -1.38 -3.80
C SER A 360 4.66 -2.22 -2.89
N ILE A 361 5.98 -2.19 -3.10
CA ILE A 361 6.93 -2.87 -2.20
C ILE A 361 6.92 -2.23 -0.83
N MET A 362 6.92 -0.90 -0.76
CA MET A 362 6.83 -0.18 0.50
C MET A 362 5.51 -0.46 1.22
N HIS A 363 4.42 -0.45 0.46
CA HIS A 363 3.10 -0.79 0.95
C HIS A 363 3.09 -2.18 1.57
N TYR A 364 3.61 -3.18 0.86
CA TYR A 364 3.78 -4.52 1.40
C TYR A 364 4.57 -4.51 2.72
N MET A 365 5.75 -3.87 2.77
CA MET A 365 6.58 -3.84 3.98
C MET A 365 5.86 -3.25 5.20
N PHE A 366 5.09 -2.17 5.00
CA PHE A 366 4.30 -1.54 6.06
C PHE A 366 3.06 -2.35 6.48
N LEU A 367 2.44 -3.08 5.56
CA LEU A 367 1.25 -3.89 5.86
C LEU A 367 1.60 -5.26 6.44
N ASP A 368 2.74 -5.81 6.03
CA ASP A 368 3.22 -7.11 6.47
C ASP A 368 3.61 -7.11 7.95
N GLU A 369 4.22 -6.01 8.41
CA GLU A 369 4.51 -5.78 9.82
C GLU A 369 3.96 -4.39 10.23
N PRO A 370 2.79 -4.32 10.90
CA PRO A 370 2.18 -3.05 11.26
C PRO A 370 3.03 -2.21 12.24
N ARG A 371 3.96 -2.83 12.97
CA ARG A 371 4.90 -2.12 13.87
C ARG A 371 6.05 -1.44 13.13
N THR A 372 6.24 -1.68 11.83
CA THR A 372 7.26 -0.99 11.02
C THR A 372 6.93 0.50 10.92
N LYS A 373 7.77 1.32 11.56
CA LYS A 373 7.66 2.79 11.55
C LYS A 373 8.41 3.43 10.40
N TYR A 374 9.56 2.86 10.02
CA TYR A 374 10.38 3.39 8.94
C TYR A 374 10.77 2.31 7.94
N ILE A 375 10.78 2.72 6.67
CA ILE A 375 11.49 2.01 5.62
C ILE A 375 12.78 2.77 5.31
N VAL A 376 13.89 2.06 5.20
CA VAL A 376 15.21 2.63 4.93
C VAL A 376 15.82 2.10 3.64
N GLY A 377 16.84 2.80 3.17
CA GLY A 377 17.70 2.35 2.09
C GLY A 377 18.98 3.17 2.03
N GLU A 378 19.93 2.70 1.25
CA GLU A 378 21.24 3.33 1.13
C GLU A 378 21.75 3.35 -0.32
N PRO A 379 21.01 4.00 -1.25
CA PRO A 379 21.48 4.20 -2.62
C PRO A 379 22.79 4.99 -2.63
N LYS A 380 23.62 4.73 -3.66
CA LYS A 380 24.82 5.54 -3.92
C LYS A 380 24.40 7.00 -4.12
N PHE A 381 25.03 7.93 -3.40
CA PHE A 381 24.63 9.34 -3.40
C PHE A 381 24.62 9.97 -4.80
N THR A 382 25.54 9.55 -5.67
CA THR A 382 25.63 10.03 -7.06
C THR A 382 24.57 9.45 -7.98
N ASN A 383 23.80 8.44 -7.55
CA ASN A 383 22.73 7.85 -8.34
C ASN A 383 21.42 8.60 -8.04
N LEU A 384 21.16 9.66 -8.80
CA LEU A 384 20.04 10.57 -8.54
C LEU A 384 18.66 9.95 -8.83
N ALA A 385 18.56 8.95 -9.72
CA ALA A 385 17.27 8.41 -10.12
C ALA A 385 16.54 7.67 -8.98
N PRO A 386 17.16 6.71 -8.24
CA PRO A 386 16.57 6.14 -7.03
C PRO A 386 16.22 7.20 -5.99
N LEU A 387 17.09 8.19 -5.77
CA LEU A 387 16.84 9.27 -4.81
C LEU A 387 15.60 10.09 -5.15
N ALA A 388 15.37 10.37 -6.44
CA ALA A 388 14.19 11.09 -6.89
C ALA A 388 12.90 10.26 -6.72
N TYR A 389 12.97 8.95 -6.95
CA TYR A 389 11.85 8.04 -6.67
C TYR A 389 11.58 7.90 -5.16
N ASP A 390 12.63 7.83 -4.36
CA ASP A 390 12.54 7.80 -2.89
C ASP A 390 11.89 9.08 -2.36
N HIS A 391 12.38 10.26 -2.76
CA HIS A 391 11.82 11.54 -2.33
C HIS A 391 10.30 11.63 -2.61
N ALA A 392 9.92 11.24 -3.81
CA ALA A 392 8.54 11.25 -4.27
C ALA A 392 7.61 10.21 -3.63
N THR A 393 8.17 9.18 -3.02
CA THR A 393 7.41 8.15 -2.31
C THR A 393 7.49 8.32 -0.79
N GLY A 394 8.01 9.46 -0.33
CA GLY A 394 7.99 9.86 1.07
C GLY A 394 9.29 9.68 1.82
N PHE A 395 10.36 9.22 1.18
CA PHE A 395 11.68 9.22 1.82
C PHE A 395 12.24 10.64 1.97
N ASN A 396 13.14 10.80 2.93
CA ASN A 396 14.05 11.92 3.04
C ASN A 396 15.48 11.38 3.11
N ILE A 397 16.46 12.16 2.66
CA ILE A 397 17.87 11.88 2.98
C ILE A 397 18.07 12.26 4.44
N GLU A 398 18.38 11.28 5.28
CA GLU A 398 18.69 11.49 6.70
C GLU A 398 20.10 12.03 6.86
N LYS A 399 21.07 11.36 6.22
CA LYS A 399 22.49 11.73 6.19
C LYS A 399 23.25 10.96 5.13
N LEU A 400 24.51 11.35 4.89
CA LEU A 400 25.44 10.58 4.09
C LEU A 400 26.18 9.55 4.98
N VAL A 401 26.46 8.39 4.40
CA VAL A 401 27.18 7.29 5.05
C VAL A 401 28.27 6.81 4.10
N ASP A 402 29.52 6.84 4.56
CA ASP A 402 30.66 6.31 3.81
C ASP A 402 30.85 4.83 4.18
N LEU A 403 30.40 3.94 3.30
CA LEU A 403 30.66 2.51 3.37
C LEU A 403 31.97 2.20 2.61
N PRO A 404 32.72 1.14 2.96
CA PRO A 404 34.01 0.84 2.34
C PRO A 404 33.99 0.78 0.81
N HIS A 405 32.84 0.39 0.23
CA HIS A 405 32.65 0.23 -1.22
C HIS A 405 31.81 1.35 -1.87
N LYS A 406 31.19 2.26 -1.10
CA LYS A 406 30.36 3.37 -1.66
C LYS A 406 30.09 4.50 -0.66
N ARG A 407 30.02 5.73 -1.17
CA ARG A 407 29.36 6.85 -0.49
C ARG A 407 27.85 6.80 -0.73
N SER A 408 27.09 6.51 0.33
CA SER A 408 25.64 6.30 0.28
C SER A 408 24.89 7.49 0.86
N ALA A 409 23.68 7.70 0.38
CA ALA A 409 22.69 8.50 1.08
C ALA A 409 21.80 7.56 1.89
N LEU A 410 21.83 7.65 3.22
CA LEU A 410 20.86 6.95 4.06
C LEU A 410 19.53 7.66 3.88
N VAL A 411 18.58 6.98 3.27
CA VAL A 411 17.21 7.47 3.07
C VAL A 411 16.28 6.80 4.07
N LYS A 412 15.30 7.56 4.57
CA LYS A 412 14.33 7.09 5.57
C LYS A 412 12.93 7.59 5.23
N CYS A 413 11.98 6.66 5.14
CA CYS A 413 10.57 6.92 4.87
C CYS A 413 9.73 6.63 6.12
N PRO A 414 9.17 7.66 6.77
CA PRO A 414 8.19 7.47 7.83
C PRO A 414 6.89 6.87 7.30
N ARG A 415 6.33 5.91 8.04
CA ARG A 415 5.02 5.29 7.77
C ARG A 415 3.94 6.34 7.52
N GLU A 416 3.84 7.32 8.42
CA GLU A 416 2.85 8.41 8.34
C GLU A 416 2.96 9.17 7.01
N LYS A 417 4.17 9.65 6.68
CA LYS A 417 4.41 10.38 5.42
C LYS A 417 4.05 9.51 4.20
N PHE A 418 4.40 8.22 4.19
CA PHE A 418 4.05 7.31 3.10
C PHE A 418 2.53 7.24 2.89
N PHE A 419 1.74 6.97 3.93
CA PHE A 419 0.29 6.81 3.76
C PHE A 419 -0.43 8.13 3.47
N HIS A 420 0.16 9.26 3.85
CA HIS A 420 -0.32 10.57 3.45
C HIS A 420 -0.10 10.87 1.96
N ILE A 421 1.10 10.62 1.42
CA ILE A 421 1.46 11.13 0.08
C ILE A 421 1.58 10.08 -1.02
N SER A 422 1.69 8.80 -0.67
CA SER A 422 2.04 7.77 -1.64
C SER A 422 0.99 7.74 -2.75
N PRO A 423 1.37 7.95 -4.02
CA PRO A 423 0.40 8.25 -5.06
C PRO A 423 -0.45 7.03 -5.47
N PHE A 424 0.00 5.80 -5.19
CA PHE A 424 -0.62 4.50 -5.55
C PHE A 424 -1.05 4.33 -7.04
N ARG A 425 -0.91 5.37 -7.88
CA ARG A 425 -1.09 5.41 -9.33
C ARG A 425 0.00 6.28 -9.98
N PHE A 426 0.08 6.22 -11.31
CA PHE A 426 0.80 7.24 -12.10
C PHE A 426 -0.22 8.28 -12.59
N ASP A 427 0.09 9.56 -12.42
CA ASP A 427 -0.82 10.67 -12.73
C ASP A 427 -0.57 11.32 -14.11
N GLY A 428 0.30 10.71 -14.93
CA GLY A 428 0.54 11.13 -16.30
C GLY A 428 1.44 12.36 -16.46
N SER A 429 2.06 12.87 -15.38
CA SER A 429 2.99 14.00 -15.52
C SER A 429 4.37 13.51 -15.96
N ASP A 430 4.85 14.02 -17.10
CA ASP A 430 6.19 13.70 -17.64
C ASP A 430 7.34 14.26 -16.79
N HIS A 431 7.04 15.17 -15.86
CA HIS A 431 8.00 15.78 -14.96
C HIS A 431 8.03 15.05 -13.62
N LEU A 432 9.22 14.56 -13.25
CA LEU A 432 9.55 14.08 -11.91
C LEU A 432 9.58 15.22 -10.86
N GLU A 433 9.24 16.45 -11.25
CA GLU A 433 8.81 17.57 -10.40
C GLU A 433 7.45 17.25 -9.77
N ARG A 434 7.44 16.16 -9.03
CA ARG A 434 6.29 15.74 -8.25
C ARG A 434 6.14 16.81 -7.19
N ASN A 435 4.99 17.47 -7.15
CA ASN A 435 4.54 18.09 -5.93
C ASN A 435 4.18 16.92 -4.98
N PRO A 436 5.04 16.51 -4.02
CA PRO A 436 4.71 15.41 -3.12
C PRO A 436 3.48 15.73 -2.27
N PHE A 437 3.04 17.00 -2.28
CA PHE A 437 1.88 17.48 -1.57
C PHE A 437 0.58 17.45 -2.39
N ARG A 438 0.58 16.87 -3.59
CA ARG A 438 -0.63 16.78 -4.44
C ARG A 438 -1.76 15.96 -3.80
N ALA A 439 -1.40 14.97 -2.95
CA ALA A 439 -2.33 14.18 -2.14
C ALA A 439 -2.78 14.87 -0.83
N PHE A 440 -2.22 16.04 -0.50
CA PHE A 440 -2.64 16.90 0.62
C PHE A 440 -3.61 18.00 0.18
N LYS A 441 -4.38 17.78 -0.89
CA LYS A 441 -5.49 18.68 -1.19
C LYS A 441 -6.58 18.43 -0.14
N LEU A 442 -6.77 19.44 0.69
CA LEU A 442 -7.86 19.55 1.67
C LEU A 442 -9.23 19.44 0.99
#